data_AF-A0A938NNU9-F1
#
_entry.id   AF-A0A938NNU9-F1
#
_cell.length_a   1.000
_cell.length_b   1.000
_cell.length_c   1.000
_cell.angle_alpha   90.00
_cell.angle_beta   90.00
_cell.angle_gamma   90.00
#
_symmetry.space_group_name_H-M   'P 1'
#
loop_
_entity.id
_entity.type
_entity.pdbx_description
1 polymer ?
#
loop_
_entity_poly.entity_id
_entity_poly.type
_entity_poly.pdbx_seq_one_letter_code
_entity_poly.pdbx_strand_id
1 'polypeptide(L)' 'MKLSALVQYIEGSFEGDGSIEIFGVAGIRDAGAGEVSFVANPRYAADAVATKATALIVAP' A
#
# COMPACT_ATOMS: atom_id res chain seq x y z
N MET A 1 -9.45 -8.46 -4.08
CA MET A 1 -10.43 -7.63 -3.34
C MET A 1 -10.28 -6.18 -3.75
N LYS A 2 -11.29 -5.31 -3.57
CA LYS A 2 -11.14 -3.87 -3.84
C LYS A 2 -10.29 -3.21 -2.76
N LEU A 3 -9.42 -2.27 -3.14
CA LEU A 3 -8.58 -1.52 -2.20
C LEU A 3 -9.42 -0.77 -1.15
N SER A 4 -10.57 -0.23 -1.53
CA SER A 4 -11.51 0.40 -0.58
C SER A 4 -12.00 -0.54 0.52
N ALA A 5 -12.19 -1.83 0.22
CA ALA A 5 -12.58 -2.82 1.23
C ALA A 5 -11.44 -3.11 2.22
N LEU A 6 -10.19 -3.08 1.75
CA LEU A 6 -9.01 -3.19 2.63
C LEU A 6 -8.92 -1.99 3.58
N VAL A 7 -9.12 -0.77 3.07
CA VAL A 7 -9.12 0.46 3.88
C VAL A 7 -10.17 0.40 4.98
N GLN A 8 -11.40 -0.04 4.65
CA GLN A 8 -12.47 -0.20 5.63
C GLN A 8 -12.11 -1.23 6.71
N TYR A 9 -11.44 -2.32 6.33
CA TYR A 9 -11.03 -3.36 7.27
C TYR A 9 -9.98 -2.90 8.28
N ILE A 10 -9.09 -1.99 7.87
CA ILE A 10 -8.03 -1.45 8.74
C ILE A 10 -8.43 -0.15 9.44
N GLU A 11 -9.66 0.32 9.23
CA GLU A 11 -10.19 1.59 9.76
C GLU A 11 -9.26 2.79 9.47
N GLY A 12 -8.60 2.78 8.32
CA GLY A 12 -7.59 3.76 7.93
C GLY A 12 -8.15 4.94 7.14
N SER A 13 -7.41 6.04 7.13
CA SER A 13 -7.60 7.09 6.11
C SER A 13 -7.09 6.61 4.75
N PHE A 14 -7.68 7.13 3.67
CA PHE A 14 -7.33 6.71 2.32
C PHE A 14 -7.29 7.86 1.34
N GLU A 15 -6.23 7.86 0.53
CA GLU A 15 -6.03 8.78 -0.58
C GLU A 15 -5.71 7.96 -1.84
N GLY A 16 -6.44 8.25 -2.94
CA GLY A 16 -6.25 7.59 -4.23
C GLY A 16 -7.50 6.88 -4.76
N ASP A 17 -7.30 5.91 -5.65
CA ASP A 17 -8.37 5.15 -6.29
C ASP A 17 -8.65 3.83 -5.56
N GLY A 18 -9.75 3.79 -4.80
CA GLY A 18 -10.18 2.62 -4.04
C GLY A 18 -10.78 1.50 -4.90
N SER A 19 -11.01 1.74 -6.20
CA SER A 19 -11.59 0.77 -7.11
C SER A 19 -10.59 -0.26 -7.64
N ILE A 20 -9.29 -0.06 -7.40
CA ILE A 20 -8.24 -0.98 -7.85
C ILE A 20 -8.38 -2.33 -7.14
N GLU A 21 -8.12 -3.41 -7.88
CA GLU A 21 -8.07 -4.76 -7.31
C GLU A 21 -6.70 -5.07 -6.72
N ILE A 22 -6.72 -5.59 -5.50
CA ILE A 22 -5.57 -6.08 -4.77
C ILE A 22 -5.67 -7.60 -4.67
N PHE A 23 -4.56 -8.28 -4.93
CA PHE A 23 -4.46 -9.75 -4.85
C PHE A 23 -3.28 -10.24 -4.01
N GLY A 24 -2.38 -9.36 -3.57
CA GLY A 24 -1.20 -9.77 -2.81
C GLY A 24 -0.66 -8.71 -1.86
N VAL A 25 0.30 -9.14 -1.05
CA VAL A 25 1.08 -8.30 -0.14
C VAL A 25 2.54 -8.70 -0.30
N ALA A 26 3.41 -7.70 -0.45
CA ALA A 26 4.84 -7.91 -0.62
C ALA A 26 5.64 -6.82 0.09
N GLY A 27 6.93 -7.08 0.30
CA GLY A 27 7.84 -6.09 0.88
C GLY A 27 8.02 -4.90 -0.06
N ILE A 28 8.35 -3.72 0.49
CA ILE A 28 8.38 -2.44 -0.25
C ILE A 28 9.24 -2.44 -1.51
N ARG A 29 10.31 -3.23 -1.55
CA ARG A 29 11.22 -3.32 -2.70
C ARG A 29 10.74 -4.29 -3.78
N ASP A 30 9.92 -5.26 -3.40
CA ASP A 30 9.48 -6.36 -4.26
C ASP A 30 8.05 -6.17 -4.74
N ALA A 31 7.24 -5.39 -4.00
CA ALA A 31 5.84 -5.18 -4.27
C ALA A 31 5.60 -4.54 -5.64
N GLY A 32 4.70 -5.16 -6.40
CA GLY A 32 4.31 -4.74 -7.75
C GLY A 32 2.85 -4.30 -7.86
N ALA A 33 2.40 -4.20 -9.11
CA ALA A 33 1.02 -3.86 -9.43
C ALA A 33 0.07 -4.93 -8.87
N GLY A 34 -1.01 -4.48 -8.22
CA GLY A 34 -2.01 -5.30 -7.54
C GLY A 34 -1.58 -5.82 -6.16
N GLU A 35 -0.40 -5.42 -5.69
CA GLU A 35 0.09 -5.74 -4.35
C GLU A 35 0.15 -4.50 -3.48
N VAL A 36 -0.06 -4.70 -2.17
CA VAL A 36 0.07 -3.65 -1.15
C VAL A 36 1.35 -3.87 -0.37
N SER A 37 1.98 -2.77 0.04
CA SER A 37 3.13 -2.77 0.95
C SER A 37 2.89 -1.83 2.15
N PHE A 38 3.79 -1.85 3.13
CA PHE A 38 3.72 -1.03 4.33
C PHE A 38 5.06 -0.35 4.65
N VAL A 39 4.99 0.86 5.19
CA VAL A 39 6.12 1.62 5.74
C VAL A 39 5.75 2.29 7.06
N ALA A 40 6.38 1.86 8.15
CA ALA A 40 6.37 2.59 9.42
C ALA A 40 7.68 3.31 9.73
N ASN A 41 8.81 2.86 9.20
CA ASN A 41 10.10 3.42 9.56
C ASN A 41 10.55 4.45 8.51
N PRO A 42 10.77 5.73 8.90
CA PRO A 42 11.18 6.79 7.98
C PRO A 42 12.45 6.49 7.18
N ARG A 43 13.32 5.58 7.64
CA ARG A 43 14.52 5.16 6.89
C ARG A 43 14.20 4.57 5.50
N TYR A 44 12.97 4.13 5.28
CA TYR A 44 12.50 3.57 4.01
C TYR A 44 11.80 4.60 3.12
N ALA A 45 11.91 5.90 3.41
CA ALA A 45 11.28 6.95 2.58
C ALA A 45 11.72 6.89 1.11
N ALA A 46 13.00 6.60 0.84
CA ALA A 46 13.48 6.42 -0.54
C ALA A 46 12.85 5.20 -1.22
N ASP A 47 12.72 4.08 -0.48
CA ASP A 47 12.06 2.87 -0.99
C ASP A 47 10.55 3.14 -1.22
N ALA A 48 9.91 3.98 -0.40
CA ALA A 48 8.50 4.35 -0.55
C ALA A 48 8.24 5.16 -1.82
N VAL A 49 9.19 6.00 -2.22
CA VAL A 49 9.12 6.73 -3.50
C VAL A 49 9.38 5.81 -4.70
N ALA A 50 10.26 4.82 -4.54
CA ALA A 50 10.68 3.92 -5.61
C ALA A 50 9.78 2.69 -5.81
N THR A 51 8.90 2.37 -4.86
CA THR A 51 8.07 1.16 -4.88
C THR A 51 7.12 1.12 -6.07
N LYS A 52 6.80 -0.10 -6.53
CA LYS A 52 5.80 -0.35 -7.57
C LYS A 52 4.48 -0.91 -7.00
N ALA A 53 4.35 -0.92 -5.67
CA ALA A 53 3.13 -1.31 -5.00
C ALA A 53 1.95 -0.45 -5.48
N THR A 54 0.77 -1.04 -5.57
CA THR A 54 -0.46 -0.31 -5.90
C THR A 54 -0.89 0.63 -4.79
N ALA A 55 -0.66 0.24 -3.53
CA ALA A 55 -0.91 1.10 -2.39
C ALA A 55 0.15 0.88 -1.31
N LEU A 56 0.40 1.94 -0.54
CA LEU A 56 1.33 1.93 0.56
C LEU A 56 0.59 2.29 1.85
N ILE A 57 0.61 1.41 2.83
CA ILE A 57 0.11 1.70 4.17
C ILE A 57 1.23 2.43 4.91
N VAL A 58 0.94 3.61 5.44
CA VAL A 58 1.92 4.45 6.16
C VAL A 58 1.46 4.72 7.59
N ALA A 59 2.42 4.93 8.48
CA ALA A 59 2.13 5.48 9.80
C ALA A 59 1.75 6.98 9.68
N PRO A 60 0.93 7.52 10.60
CA PRO A 60 0.59 8.95 10.64
C PRO A 60 1.81 9.87 10.77
#